data_AF-A0A5K1CZY5-F1
#
_entry.id   AF-A0A5K1CZY5-F1
#
_cell.length_a   1.000
_cell.length_b   1.000
_cell.length_c   1.000
_cell.angle_alpha   90.00
_cell.angle_beta   90.00
_cell.angle_gamma   90.00
#
_symmetry.space_group_name_H-M   'P 1'
#
loop_
_entity.id
_entity.type
_entity.pdbx_description
1 polymer ?
#
loop_
_entity_poly.entity_id
_entity_poly.type
_entity_poly.pdbx_seq_one_letter_code
_entity_poly.pdbx_strand_id
1 'polypeptide(L)'
;EFKDPLKYIASIRQTAESYGICRIVPPPFWKPPCILKQKHIWENAKFATRIQQLDKLQNRKPMKKRSRNIGHIKKRKKRCLKMGISCSPSDTSSADIHESFDESEIFGFLPGPEFTLESFQKYADDFIGQYFGMNDTIPMSSLSNSEDKHGKGPSVDDIEGEYWRMVENPTEEIE
;
A
#
# COMPACT_ATOMS: atom_id res chain seq x y z
N GLU A 1 -3.44 -33.30 3.70
CA GLU A 1 -3.86 -32.01 4.30
C GLU A 1 -4.23 -30.98 3.24
N PHE A 2 -3.35 -30.66 2.30
CA PHE A 2 -3.59 -29.64 1.26
C PHE A 2 -4.66 -29.94 0.18
N LYS A 3 -5.35 -31.09 0.27
CA LYS A 3 -6.41 -31.48 -0.69
C LYS A 3 -7.75 -30.81 -0.37
N ASP A 4 -8.02 -30.55 0.92
CA ASP A 4 -9.27 -29.96 1.40
C ASP A 4 -8.93 -28.74 2.26
N PRO A 5 -9.04 -27.52 1.70
CA PRO A 5 -8.68 -26.29 2.39
C PRO A 5 -9.49 -26.05 3.67
N LEU A 6 -10.80 -26.33 3.65
CA LEU A 6 -11.68 -26.05 4.79
C LEU A 6 -11.38 -27.00 5.95
N LYS A 7 -11.14 -28.28 5.64
CA LYS A 7 -10.73 -29.27 6.64
C LYS A 7 -9.36 -28.92 7.25
N TYR A 8 -8.41 -28.47 6.43
CA TYR A 8 -7.10 -28.05 6.93
C TYR A 8 -7.20 -26.82 7.83
N ILE A 9 -7.95 -25.79 7.42
CA ILE A 9 -8.19 -24.58 8.21
C ILE A 9 -8.86 -24.92 9.55
N ALA A 10 -9.84 -25.82 9.56
CA ALA A 10 -10.47 -26.29 10.79
C ALA A 10 -9.47 -26.99 11.73
N SER A 11 -8.54 -27.76 11.17
CA SER A 11 -7.53 -28.49 11.96
C SER A 11 -6.48 -27.59 12.61
N ILE A 12 -6.07 -26.51 11.92
CA ILE A 12 -5.07 -25.56 12.44
C ILE A 12 -5.67 -24.46 13.31
N ARG A 13 -7.01 -24.31 13.33
CA ARG A 13 -7.70 -23.26 14.10
C ARG A 13 -7.31 -23.30 15.57
N GLN A 14 -7.33 -24.48 16.18
CA GLN A 14 -7.11 -24.63 17.62
C GLN A 14 -5.73 -24.13 18.07
N THR A 15 -4.72 -24.19 17.20
CA THR A 15 -3.36 -23.68 17.50
C THR A 15 -3.18 -22.23 17.06
N ALA A 16 -3.68 -21.85 15.88
CA ALA A 16 -3.46 -20.52 15.30
C ALA A 16 -4.36 -19.41 15.86
N GLU A 17 -5.54 -19.75 16.37
CA GLU A 17 -6.57 -18.77 16.78
C GLU A 17 -6.06 -17.84 17.90
N SER A 18 -5.26 -18.37 18.83
CA SER A 18 -4.68 -17.57 19.92
C SER A 18 -3.72 -16.47 19.47
N TYR A 19 -3.10 -16.61 18.29
CA TYR A 19 -2.16 -15.63 17.73
C TYR A 19 -2.83 -14.64 16.78
N GLY A 20 -4.05 -14.93 16.30
CA GLY A 20 -4.78 -14.10 15.32
C GLY A 20 -4.31 -14.22 13.87
N ILE A 21 -3.07 -14.66 13.61
CA ILE A 21 -2.50 -14.87 12.27
C ILE A 21 -1.64 -16.15 12.24
N CYS A 22 -1.57 -16.82 11.08
CA CYS A 22 -0.61 -17.90 10.82
C CYS A 22 -0.13 -17.88 9.36
N ARG A 23 1.06 -18.45 9.12
CA ARG A 23 1.66 -18.58 7.78
C ARG A 23 1.60 -20.04 7.33
N ILE A 24 0.88 -20.30 6.24
CA ILE A 24 0.78 -21.65 5.64
C ILE A 24 1.77 -21.73 4.47
N VAL A 25 2.74 -22.63 4.57
CA VAL A 25 3.65 -22.94 3.46
C VAL A 25 3.06 -24.09 2.65
N PRO A 26 2.72 -23.89 1.36
CA PRO A 26 2.20 -24.96 0.54
C PRO A 26 3.20 -26.11 0.38
N PRO A 27 2.74 -27.33 0.07
CA PRO A 27 3.62 -28.45 -0.28
C PRO A 27 4.51 -28.11 -1.48
N PRO A 28 5.73 -28.68 -1.58
CA PRO A 28 6.73 -28.29 -2.58
C PRO A 28 6.32 -28.52 -4.04
N PHE A 29 5.37 -29.45 -4.27
CA PHE A 29 4.82 -29.74 -5.60
C PHE A 29 3.67 -28.83 -6.01
N TRP A 30 3.14 -27.98 -5.11
CA TRP A 30 2.07 -27.04 -5.43
C TRP A 30 2.65 -25.71 -5.88
N LYS A 31 2.75 -25.51 -7.20
CA LYS A 31 3.26 -24.29 -7.84
C LYS A 31 2.31 -23.86 -8.97
N PRO A 32 1.26 -23.07 -8.68
CA PRO A 32 0.33 -22.64 -9.71
C PRO A 32 1.02 -21.69 -10.71
N PRO A 33 0.65 -21.73 -12.00
CA PRO A 33 1.16 -20.79 -12.98
C PRO A 33 0.72 -19.36 -12.65
N CYS A 34 1.64 -18.41 -12.66
CA CYS A 34 1.32 -17.00 -12.44
C CYS A 34 0.92 -16.33 -13.75
N ILE A 35 -0.39 -16.16 -13.96
CA ILE A 35 -0.96 -15.54 -15.17
C ILE A 35 -0.51 -14.09 -15.32
N LEU A 36 -0.28 -13.39 -14.21
CA LEU A 36 0.17 -11.99 -14.20
C LEU A 36 1.55 -11.78 -14.84
N LYS A 37 2.39 -12.83 -14.90
CA LYS A 37 3.72 -12.77 -15.55
C LYS A 37 3.65 -12.90 -17.07
N GLN A 38 2.47 -13.13 -17.67
CA GLN A 38 2.34 -13.14 -19.12
C GLN A 38 2.61 -11.74 -19.65
N LYS A 39 3.50 -11.60 -20.65
CA LYS A 39 3.99 -10.32 -21.17
C LYS A 39 2.88 -9.30 -21.43
N HIS A 40 1.79 -9.73 -22.05
CA HIS A 40 0.68 -8.84 -22.38
C HIS A 40 0.03 -8.21 -21.14
N ILE A 41 -0.10 -8.94 -20.02
CA ILE A 41 -0.62 -8.41 -18.75
C ILE A 41 0.46 -7.60 -18.05
N TRP A 42 1.68 -8.12 -18.00
CA TRP A 42 2.80 -7.52 -17.31
C TRP A 42 3.14 -6.11 -17.81
N GLU A 43 3.15 -5.95 -19.13
CA GLU A 43 3.57 -4.71 -19.81
C GLU A 43 2.39 -3.76 -20.09
N ASN A 44 1.16 -4.27 -20.30
CA ASN A 44 0.04 -3.43 -20.77
C ASN A 44 -1.14 -3.30 -19.80
N ALA A 45 -1.31 -4.21 -18.83
CA ALA A 45 -2.44 -4.12 -17.90
C ALA A 45 -2.16 -3.02 -16.86
N LYS A 46 -2.96 -1.95 -16.91
CA LYS A 46 -2.86 -0.83 -15.97
C LYS A 46 -3.68 -1.06 -14.72
N PHE A 47 -3.19 -0.57 -13.58
CA PHE A 47 -3.90 -0.51 -12.32
C PHE A 47 -3.68 0.84 -11.63
N ALA A 48 -4.69 1.31 -10.91
CA ALA A 48 -4.62 2.55 -10.14
C ALA A 48 -3.89 2.31 -8.81
N THR A 49 -3.05 3.26 -8.40
CA THR A 49 -2.35 3.24 -7.11
C THR A 49 -2.91 4.28 -6.15
N ARG A 50 -2.44 4.25 -4.90
CA ARG A 50 -2.70 5.28 -3.91
C ARG A 50 -1.41 5.64 -3.19
N ILE A 51 -1.24 6.92 -2.89
CA ILE A 51 -0.09 7.45 -2.18
C ILE A 51 -0.33 7.32 -0.68
N GLN A 52 0.67 6.82 0.04
CA GLN A 52 0.60 6.59 1.49
C GLN A 52 1.72 7.37 2.19
N GLN A 53 1.35 8.43 2.89
CA GLN A 53 2.28 9.19 3.73
C GLN A 53 2.56 8.43 5.03
N LEU A 54 3.73 7.78 5.12
CA LEU A 54 4.08 6.86 6.23
C LEU A 54 4.20 7.58 7.58
N ASP A 55 4.68 8.82 7.57
CA ASP A 55 4.83 9.71 8.73
C ASP A 55 3.50 10.02 9.44
N LYS A 56 2.39 10.00 8.70
CA LYS A 56 1.04 10.34 9.21
C LYS A 56 0.18 9.12 9.55
N LEU A 57 0.73 7.90 9.46
CA LEU A 57 -0.02 6.68 9.75
C LEU A 57 -0.47 6.60 11.21
N GLN A 58 0.47 6.82 12.15
CA GLN A 58 0.22 6.72 13.58
C GLN A 58 0.03 8.08 14.24
N ASN A 59 1.01 8.97 14.07
CA ASN A 59 1.08 10.23 14.80
C ASN A 59 0.46 11.38 13.99
N ARG A 60 -0.77 11.78 14.32
CA ARG A 60 -1.43 12.93 13.68
C ARG A 60 -2.18 13.82 14.67
N LYS A 61 -2.31 15.11 14.33
CA LYS A 61 -3.19 16.02 15.07
C LYS A 61 -4.63 15.54 14.93
N PRO A 62 -5.41 15.50 16.04
CA PRO A 62 -6.80 15.08 15.98
C PRO A 62 -7.58 16.03 15.07
N MET A 63 -8.37 15.47 14.15
CA MET A 63 -9.22 16.27 13.28
C MET A 63 -10.22 17.05 14.15
N LYS A 64 -10.32 18.36 13.90
CA LYS A 64 -11.44 19.14 14.44
C LYS A 64 -12.70 18.63 13.77
N LYS A 65 -13.55 17.92 14.51
CA LYS A 65 -14.90 17.60 14.03
C LYS A 65 -15.58 18.94 13.74
N ARG A 66 -15.82 19.26 12.46
CA ARG A 66 -16.75 20.33 12.12
C ARG A 66 -18.06 20.00 12.84
N SER A 67 -18.47 20.85 13.77
CA SER A 67 -19.80 20.78 14.36
C SER A 67 -20.78 20.85 13.20
N ARG A 68 -21.34 19.71 12.80
CA ARG A 68 -22.52 19.74 11.94
C ARG A 68 -23.60 20.37 12.80
N ASN A 69 -23.85 21.66 12.60
CA ASN A 69 -25.05 22.31 13.09
C ASN A 69 -26.24 21.62 12.41
N ILE A 70 -26.65 20.47 12.97
CA ILE A 70 -27.88 19.78 12.63
C ILE A 70 -28.98 20.63 13.24
N GLY A 71 -29.36 21.66 12.49
CA GLY A 71 -30.58 22.41 12.76
C GLY A 71 -31.72 21.41 12.85
N HIS A 72 -32.45 21.47 13.97
CA HIS A 72 -33.64 20.67 14.21
C HIS A 72 -34.66 20.85 13.07
N ILE A 73 -34.74 19.88 12.15
CA ILE A 73 -35.92 19.72 11.29
C ILE A 73 -36.51 18.35 11.55
N LYS A 74 -37.49 18.31 12.44
CA LYS A 74 -38.38 17.15 12.64
C LYS A 74 -39.20 16.95 11.36
N LYS A 75 -38.84 16.00 10.49
CA LYS A 75 -39.78 15.49 9.46
C LYS A 75 -39.74 13.95 9.31
N ARG A 76 -40.86 13.38 9.75
CA ARG A 76 -41.52 12.08 9.51
C ARG A 76 -40.85 11.05 8.57
N LYS A 77 -40.78 9.82 9.10
CA LYS A 77 -40.68 8.51 8.43
C LYS A 77 -41.38 8.45 7.07
N LYS A 78 -40.68 7.93 6.05
CA LYS A 78 -41.21 6.98 5.05
C LYS A 78 -40.09 6.01 4.62
N ARG A 79 -40.44 4.72 4.57
CA ARG A 79 -39.60 3.58 4.14
C ARG A 79 -39.28 3.71 2.64
N CYS A 80 -38.07 3.32 2.22
CA CYS A 80 -37.84 2.77 0.88
C CYS A 80 -36.69 1.76 0.89
N LEU A 81 -36.85 0.75 0.04
CA LEU A 81 -36.05 -0.45 -0.12
C LEU A 81 -34.88 -0.20 -1.08
N LYS A 82 -33.75 -0.86 -0.83
CA LYS A 82 -32.73 -1.40 -1.74
C LYS A 82 -32.56 -0.78 -3.15
N MET A 83 -31.35 -0.29 -3.47
CA MET A 83 -30.40 -0.78 -4.50
C MET A 83 -29.12 0.07 -4.46
N GLY A 84 -27.96 -0.53 -4.77
CA GLY A 84 -26.68 0.17 -4.88
C GLY A 84 -26.56 0.98 -6.17
N ILE A 85 -25.45 1.72 -6.31
CA ILE A 85 -24.66 1.94 -7.53
C ILE A 85 -23.55 2.96 -7.23
N SER A 86 -22.45 2.77 -7.94
CA SER A 86 -21.12 3.38 -7.95
C SER A 86 -21.03 4.90 -8.03
N CYS A 87 -19.82 5.35 -7.66
CA CYS A 87 -19.22 6.65 -7.91
C CYS A 87 -19.24 7.03 -9.41
N SER A 88 -19.59 8.28 -9.70
CA SER A 88 -18.93 9.23 -10.62
C SER A 88 -19.86 10.42 -10.87
N PRO A 89 -19.31 11.64 -10.88
CA PRO A 89 -19.64 12.51 -12.01
C PRO A 89 -18.38 13.23 -12.52
N SER A 90 -17.95 12.88 -13.73
CA SER A 90 -17.47 13.88 -14.67
C SER A 90 -18.70 14.57 -15.23
N ASP A 91 -18.78 15.89 -15.14
CA ASP A 91 -19.02 16.73 -16.31
C ASP A 91 -18.91 18.23 -15.95
N THR A 92 -18.21 18.90 -16.85
CA THR A 92 -17.81 20.30 -16.93
C THR A 92 -18.95 21.31 -16.75
N SER A 93 -18.78 22.25 -15.82
CA SER A 93 -19.32 23.62 -15.99
C SER A 93 -18.44 24.63 -15.26
N SER A 94 -17.86 25.51 -16.05
CA SER A 94 -17.09 26.70 -15.70
C SER A 94 -17.85 27.65 -14.78
N ALA A 95 -17.31 27.84 -13.57
CA ALA A 95 -17.47 29.05 -12.77
C ALA A 95 -16.26 29.14 -11.84
N ASP A 96 -15.51 30.22 -11.95
CA ASP A 96 -14.37 30.55 -11.09
C ASP A 96 -14.81 30.60 -9.63
N ILE A 97 -14.50 29.54 -8.89
CA ILE A 97 -14.42 29.58 -7.44
C ILE A 97 -12.95 29.31 -7.14
N HIS A 98 -12.23 30.37 -6.76
CA HIS A 98 -10.94 30.28 -6.11
C HIS A 98 -11.17 29.71 -4.71
N GLU A 99 -11.55 28.44 -4.64
CA GLU A 99 -11.71 27.68 -3.42
C GLU A 99 -10.30 27.34 -2.96
N SER A 100 -9.84 28.09 -1.97
CA SER A 100 -8.72 27.65 -1.14
C SER A 100 -9.11 26.29 -0.56
N PHE A 101 -8.72 25.22 -1.25
CA PHE A 101 -8.77 23.87 -0.72
C PHE A 101 -7.85 23.90 0.50
N ASP A 102 -8.47 23.96 1.66
CA ASP A 102 -7.82 23.72 2.93
C ASP A 102 -7.24 22.29 2.84
N GLU A 103 -5.92 22.17 2.61
CA GLU A 103 -5.18 20.90 2.60
C GLU A 103 -5.43 20.06 3.87
N SER A 104 -6.04 20.67 4.89
CA SER A 104 -6.44 20.09 6.16
C SER A 104 -7.50 18.98 6.13
N GLU A 105 -8.15 18.63 5.00
CA GLU A 105 -9.41 17.84 5.08
C GLU A 105 -9.49 16.49 4.34
N ILE A 106 -8.50 16.06 3.57
CA ILE A 106 -8.52 14.70 2.98
C ILE A 106 -7.63 13.76 3.79
N PHE A 107 -8.17 13.24 4.89
CA PHE A 107 -7.52 12.12 5.59
C PHE A 107 -7.79 10.81 4.85
N GLY A 108 -6.74 10.23 4.29
CA GLY A 108 -6.79 8.96 3.58
C GLY A 108 -5.62 8.84 2.60
N PHE A 109 -5.58 7.74 1.86
CA PHE A 109 -4.61 7.59 0.79
C PHE A 109 -5.07 8.37 -0.43
N LEU A 110 -4.23 9.28 -0.90
CA LEU A 110 -4.51 10.10 -2.08
C LEU A 110 -4.45 9.24 -3.35
N PRO A 111 -5.23 9.56 -4.40
CA PRO A 111 -5.12 8.86 -5.68
C PRO A 111 -3.70 9.03 -6.23
N GLY A 112 -3.06 7.91 -6.57
CA GLY A 112 -1.74 7.88 -7.18
C GLY A 112 -1.81 7.69 -8.70
N PRO A 113 -0.66 7.72 -9.39
CA PRO A 113 -0.60 7.46 -10.82
C PRO A 113 -1.02 6.03 -11.16
N GLU A 114 -1.43 5.82 -12.41
CA GLU A 114 -1.65 4.48 -12.93
C GLU A 114 -0.31 3.85 -13.33
N PHE A 115 -0.15 2.56 -13.02
CA PHE A 115 1.03 1.80 -13.40
C PHE A 115 0.67 0.51 -14.11
N THR A 116 1.63 -0.01 -14.85
CA THR A 116 1.71 -1.41 -15.28
C THR A 116 2.58 -2.17 -14.29
N LEU A 117 2.53 -3.50 -14.26
CA LEU A 117 3.37 -4.28 -13.33
C LEU A 117 4.87 -4.02 -13.58
N GLU A 118 5.25 -3.90 -14.86
CA GLU A 118 6.62 -3.56 -15.24
C GLU A 118 7.06 -2.18 -14.73
N SER A 119 6.27 -1.14 -14.99
CA SER A 119 6.62 0.22 -14.59
C SER A 119 6.60 0.40 -13.07
N PHE A 120 5.66 -0.26 -12.38
CA PHE A 120 5.59 -0.26 -10.92
C PHE A 120 6.79 -0.97 -10.30
N GLN A 121 7.20 -2.13 -10.84
CA GLN A 121 8.39 -2.82 -10.37
C GLN A 121 9.63 -1.94 -10.55
N LYS A 122 9.81 -1.32 -11.72
CA LYS A 122 10.94 -0.44 -11.97
C LYS A 122 10.99 0.75 -11.01
N TYR A 123 9.84 1.36 -10.74
CA TYR A 123 9.71 2.46 -9.77
C TYR A 123 10.09 1.99 -8.35
N ALA A 124 9.59 0.83 -7.91
CA ALA A 124 9.92 0.26 -6.61
C ALA A 124 11.41 -0.10 -6.48
N ASP A 125 12.00 -0.69 -7.51
CA ASP A 125 13.42 -1.07 -7.53
C ASP A 125 14.32 0.18 -7.47
N ASP A 126 13.97 1.24 -8.21
CA ASP A 126 14.67 2.53 -8.18
C ASP A 126 14.56 3.21 -6.82
N PHE A 127 13.36 3.23 -6.22
CA PHE A 127 13.13 3.75 -4.87
C PHE A 127 13.99 3.01 -3.84
N ILE A 128 13.99 1.68 -3.84
CA ILE A 128 14.81 0.87 -2.92
C ILE A 128 16.30 1.17 -3.13
N GLY A 129 16.75 1.27 -4.39
CA GLY A 129 18.14 1.54 -4.72
C GLY A 129 18.62 2.92 -4.25
N GLN A 130 17.78 3.94 -4.40
CA GLN A 130 18.06 5.30 -3.92
C GLN A 130 18.00 5.40 -2.40
N TYR A 131 16.97 4.80 -1.79
CA TYR A 131 16.70 4.93 -0.36
C TYR A 131 17.72 4.18 0.50
N PHE A 132 18.08 2.96 0.11
CA PHE A 132 19.07 2.15 0.83
C PHE A 132 20.52 2.34 0.31
N GLY A 133 20.76 3.30 -0.59
CA GLY A 133 22.10 3.67 -1.04
C GLY A 133 22.82 2.60 -1.87
N MET A 134 22.10 1.76 -2.61
CA MET A 134 22.69 0.67 -3.41
C MET A 134 23.33 1.15 -4.71
N ASN A 135 23.07 2.40 -5.09
CA ASN A 135 23.57 3.01 -6.31
C ASN A 135 25.03 3.52 -6.19
N ASP A 136 25.61 3.54 -4.97
CA ASP A 136 26.94 4.10 -4.69
C ASP A 136 28.12 3.11 -4.86
N THR A 137 28.01 2.15 -5.80
CA THR A 137 29.22 1.41 -6.23
C THR A 137 30.00 2.25 -7.22
N ILE A 138 30.77 3.22 -6.71
CA ILE A 138 31.68 4.07 -7.50
C ILE A 138 32.66 3.18 -8.30
N PRO A 139 32.87 3.42 -9.61
CA PRO A 139 33.94 2.80 -10.36
C PRO A 139 35.24 3.57 -10.15
N MET A 140 36.18 3.03 -9.36
CA MET A 140 37.64 3.06 -9.61
C MET A 140 38.49 2.66 -8.39
N SER A 141 39.42 1.73 -8.65
CA SER A 141 40.65 1.41 -7.91
C SER A 141 40.54 0.72 -6.54
N SER A 142 40.71 -0.60 -6.53
CA SER A 142 41.95 -1.26 -6.07
C SER A 142 41.70 -2.73 -5.74
N LEU A 143 42.48 -3.59 -6.40
CA LEU A 143 42.50 -5.04 -6.25
C LEU A 143 42.75 -5.44 -4.79
N SER A 144 41.80 -6.16 -4.16
CA SER A 144 42.13 -7.12 -3.09
C SER A 144 41.02 -8.17 -2.96
N ASN A 145 41.43 -9.42 -3.10
CA ASN A 145 40.59 -10.61 -2.99
C ASN A 145 39.89 -10.64 -1.63
N SER A 146 38.56 -10.49 -1.64
CA SER A 146 37.70 -10.92 -0.54
C SER A 146 36.37 -11.36 -1.13
N GLU A 147 36.03 -12.61 -0.81
CA GLU A 147 34.89 -13.33 -1.34
C GLU A 147 33.56 -12.61 -1.01
N ASP A 148 32.69 -12.49 -2.01
CA ASP A 148 31.24 -12.30 -1.92
C ASP A 148 30.70 -11.23 -0.94
N LYS A 149 30.94 -9.95 -1.22
CA LYS A 149 30.16 -8.84 -0.61
C LYS A 149 29.77 -7.73 -1.59
N HIS A 150 29.31 -8.07 -2.78
CA HIS A 150 28.66 -7.10 -3.67
C HIS A 150 27.24 -7.59 -3.98
N GLY A 151 26.22 -6.86 -3.49
CA GLY A 151 24.84 -7.01 -3.96
C GLY A 151 23.83 -7.71 -3.03
N LYS A 152 23.97 -7.62 -1.70
CA LYS A 152 22.88 -8.05 -0.82
C LYS A 152 21.94 -6.88 -0.54
N GLY A 153 20.66 -7.09 -0.84
CA GLY A 153 19.57 -6.17 -0.49
C GLY A 153 19.59 -5.74 0.98
N PRO A 154 18.88 -4.66 1.39
CA PRO A 154 18.62 -4.48 2.82
C PRO A 154 17.96 -5.76 3.36
N SER A 155 18.30 -6.16 4.58
CA SER A 155 17.66 -7.33 5.19
C SER A 155 16.21 -7.00 5.59
N VAL A 156 15.40 -8.03 5.84
CA VAL A 156 14.01 -7.84 6.28
C VAL A 156 13.96 -7.07 7.60
N ASP A 157 14.89 -7.36 8.51
CA ASP A 157 14.97 -6.70 9.81
C ASP A 157 15.39 -5.22 9.67
N ASP A 158 16.27 -4.90 8.70
CA ASP A 158 16.65 -3.51 8.39
C ASP A 158 15.46 -2.72 7.84
N ILE A 159 14.70 -3.32 6.91
CA ILE A 159 13.49 -2.70 6.34
C ILE A 159 12.44 -2.49 7.43
N GLU A 160 12.22 -3.48 8.31
CA GLU A 160 11.24 -3.38 9.39
C GLU A 160 11.60 -2.30 10.41
N GLY A 161 12.87 -2.25 10.84
CA GLY A 161 13.34 -1.22 11.76
C GLY A 161 13.15 0.19 11.19
N GLU A 162 13.47 0.35 9.90
CA GLU A 162 13.34 1.64 9.22
C GLU A 162 11.88 2.04 9.00
N TYR A 163 11.01 1.07 8.66
CA TYR A 163 9.56 1.29 8.60
C TYR A 163 9.01 1.83 9.93
N TRP A 164 9.33 1.18 11.06
CA TRP A 164 8.86 1.63 12.37
C TRP A 164 9.46 2.98 12.76
N ARG A 165 10.71 3.25 12.39
CA ARG A 165 11.33 4.57 12.59
C ARG A 165 10.52 5.67 11.89
N MET A 166 10.12 5.47 10.64
CA MET A 166 9.30 6.43 9.90
C MET A 166 7.92 6.65 10.52
N VAL A 167 7.28 5.58 10.99
CA VAL A 167 5.91 5.65 11.54
C VAL A 167 5.91 6.28 12.94
N GLU A 168 6.91 5.99 13.77
CA GLU A 168 6.95 6.43 15.17
C GLU A 168 7.66 7.78 15.34
N ASN A 169 8.78 8.00 14.66
CA ASN A 169 9.61 9.20 14.78
C ASN A 169 10.03 9.69 13.38
N PRO A 170 9.07 10.20 12.57
CA PRO A 170 9.37 10.68 11.23
C PRO A 170 10.34 11.85 11.30
N THR A 171 11.47 11.70 10.61
CA THR A 171 12.46 12.78 10.42
C THR A 171 12.24 13.53 9.12
N GLU A 172 11.61 12.89 8.13
CA GLU A 172 11.41 13.36 6.76
C GLU A 172 10.05 12.85 6.24
N GLU A 173 9.42 13.60 5.32
CA GLU A 173 8.19 13.18 4.64
C GLU A 173 8.56 12.23 3.49
N ILE A 174 7.98 11.03 3.46
CA ILE A 174 8.26 9.98 2.46
C ILE A 174 6.93 9.48 1.89
N GLU A 175 6.85 9.40 0.56
CA GLU A 175 5.66 9.02 -0.24
C GLU A 175 5.88 7.79 -1.11
#